data_AF-A0A814W7Y3-F1
#
_entry.id   AF-A0A814W7Y3-F1
#
_cell.length_a   1.000
_cell.length_b   1.000
_cell.length_c   1.000
_cell.angle_alpha   90.00
_cell.angle_beta   90.00
_cell.angle_gamma   90.00
#
_symmetry.space_group_name_H-M   'P 1'
#
loop_
_entity.id
_entity.type
_entity.pdbx_description
1 polymer ?
#
loop_
_entity_poly.entity_id
_entity_poly.type
_entity_poly.pdbx_seq_one_letter_code
_entity_poly.pdbx_strand_id
1 'polypeptide(L)'
;MKIYNQPPDNDFDASSIQRCRDILYINIFDELHVDQPKTEQERDQIIRERIARNWLGSIKIPFSNIYVNGRLEGTYRLNIPNPLLGYSRDKFSGTKLDTTQRILPTSVLRMFATMDPLLAPPESIQQSFDSTESLELLNHARFWVEELNKKFPNRDYKATVSDINGRAVFIPRFLHPLPLPPFGLTAADTTTAAAAGGGGDNQMQQLARFVSLIPFLADTVTFPGLCDIWETSDQFLRTMSGDDEEHAVLLNNYFLTLNRNSWIAIGVSIYSGPCCFVLTKNDGQRYPTCWSVADGRDALTIDTWNPIRSIYLLANRENVWANIQEQDIPSRMNFDVNKTKDWRPFFSHSFPRDNIPWTSVQPNDLHYEETRVEDVNALIRQIDDILHEKFRDWREANVTRWHSTCQNRLREIVKDKEMEFIKGSIGTDIESKLVEFQGTHNITGFSLQMPYTTIQAIVDSVHSTNIFKHATNDIQFALAVHIHPYPNNILAVWIYIAHLTKKS
;
A
#
# COMPACT_ATOMS: atom_id res chain seq x y z
N MET A 1 -19.45 -11.29 -13.84
CA MET A 1 -18.48 -10.95 -14.90
C MET A 1 -17.47 -12.09 -14.95
N LYS A 2 -17.18 -12.66 -16.12
CA LYS A 2 -16.08 -13.63 -16.29
C LYS A 2 -14.94 -12.91 -17.04
N ILE A 3 -13.73 -13.03 -16.53
CA ILE A 3 -12.51 -12.49 -17.15
C ILE A 3 -11.68 -13.69 -17.59
N TYR A 4 -11.23 -13.70 -18.83
CA TYR A 4 -10.41 -14.79 -19.37
C TYR A 4 -8.96 -14.34 -19.43
N ASN A 5 -8.08 -15.04 -18.71
CA ASN A 5 -6.63 -14.88 -18.79
C ASN A 5 -6.00 -16.16 -19.36
N GLN A 6 -4.90 -16.00 -20.08
CA GLN A 6 -4.04 -17.11 -20.50
C GLN A 6 -2.90 -17.23 -19.49
N PRO A 7 -2.54 -18.45 -19.04
CA PRO A 7 -1.43 -18.60 -18.14
C PRO A 7 -0.10 -18.31 -18.87
N PRO A 8 0.98 -17.97 -18.13
CA PRO A 8 2.31 -17.84 -18.71
C PRO A 8 2.69 -19.10 -19.49
N ASP A 9 3.17 -18.93 -20.72
CA ASP A 9 3.57 -20.02 -21.62
C ASP A 9 2.48 -21.09 -21.90
N ASN A 10 1.21 -20.75 -21.65
CA ASN A 10 0.06 -21.65 -21.77
C ASN A 10 0.13 -22.89 -20.83
N ASP A 11 0.86 -22.77 -19.72
CA ASP A 11 1.11 -23.83 -18.75
C ASP A 11 0.36 -23.57 -17.43
N PHE A 12 -0.44 -24.54 -16.99
CA PHE A 12 -1.26 -24.47 -15.78
C PHE A 12 -0.58 -25.12 -14.56
N ASP A 13 0.71 -25.45 -14.65
CA ASP A 13 1.46 -25.93 -13.50
C ASP A 13 1.61 -24.84 -12.43
N ALA A 14 1.59 -25.27 -11.15
CA ALA A 14 1.60 -24.36 -10.00
C ALA A 14 2.81 -23.41 -10.00
N SER A 15 3.98 -23.88 -10.44
CA SER A 15 5.21 -23.08 -10.55
C SER A 15 5.13 -21.98 -11.61
N SER A 16 4.41 -22.23 -12.70
CA SER A 16 4.23 -21.28 -13.80
C SER A 16 3.21 -20.21 -13.41
N ILE A 17 2.13 -20.62 -12.73
CA ILE A 17 1.07 -19.72 -12.22
C ILE A 17 1.61 -18.80 -11.10
N GLN A 18 2.47 -19.31 -10.21
CA GLN A 18 3.10 -18.51 -9.15
C GLN A 18 3.95 -17.35 -9.68
N ARG A 19 4.48 -17.45 -10.90
CA ARG A 19 5.28 -16.39 -11.52
C ARG A 19 4.43 -15.29 -12.14
N CYS A 20 3.11 -15.46 -12.20
CA CYS A 20 2.20 -14.48 -12.77
C CYS A 20 2.17 -13.19 -11.94
N ARG A 21 2.47 -12.06 -12.60
CA ARG A 21 2.50 -10.71 -11.99
C ARG A 21 1.29 -9.87 -12.39
N ASP A 22 0.27 -10.48 -12.98
CA ASP A 22 -0.91 -9.78 -13.45
C ASP A 22 -1.67 -9.12 -12.30
N ILE A 23 -2.29 -7.99 -12.60
CA ILE A 23 -3.11 -7.23 -11.66
C ILE A 23 -4.53 -7.12 -12.21
N LEU A 24 -5.50 -7.52 -11.40
CA LEU A 24 -6.91 -7.25 -11.66
C LEU A 24 -7.23 -5.80 -11.27
N TYR A 25 -7.61 -5.00 -12.26
CA TYR A 25 -8.08 -3.62 -12.06
C TYR A 25 -9.61 -3.56 -12.05
N ILE A 26 -10.17 -3.06 -10.96
CA ILE A 26 -11.60 -2.74 -10.86
C ILE A 26 -11.72 -1.23 -10.81
N ASN A 27 -12.16 -0.62 -11.90
CA ASN A 27 -12.29 0.82 -12.04
C ASN A 27 -13.75 1.25 -11.93
N ILE A 28 -14.01 2.30 -11.15
CA ILE A 28 -15.34 2.91 -11.02
C ILE A 28 -15.37 4.20 -11.84
N PHE A 29 -16.39 4.33 -12.68
CA PHE A 29 -16.60 5.48 -13.53
C PHE A 29 -17.97 6.11 -13.25
N ASP A 30 -18.03 7.43 -13.34
CA ASP A 30 -19.27 8.18 -13.53
C ASP A 30 -19.56 8.25 -15.03
N GLU A 31 -20.78 7.88 -15.42
CA GLU A 31 -21.20 7.78 -16.82
C GLU A 31 -22.13 8.96 -17.15
N LEU A 32 -21.67 9.84 -18.03
CA LEU A 32 -22.39 11.04 -18.45
C LEU A 32 -22.89 10.86 -19.89
N HIS A 33 -24.18 11.08 -20.10
CA HIS A 33 -24.78 11.15 -21.43
C HIS A 33 -24.58 12.56 -21.98
N VAL A 34 -23.80 12.69 -23.05
CA VAL A 34 -23.52 13.97 -23.71
C VAL A 34 -24.24 14.02 -25.05
N ASP A 35 -25.10 15.02 -25.23
CA ASP A 35 -25.78 15.31 -26.49
C ASP A 35 -24.80 15.90 -27.51
N GLN A 36 -24.76 15.37 -28.72
CA GLN A 36 -23.98 15.98 -29.81
C GLN A 36 -24.67 17.24 -30.32
N PRO A 37 -23.95 18.38 -30.44
CA PRO A 37 -24.48 19.52 -31.19
C PRO A 37 -24.61 19.12 -32.66
N LYS A 38 -25.82 19.32 -33.20
CA LYS A 38 -26.16 19.04 -34.60
C LYS A 38 -25.20 19.82 -35.51
N THR A 39 -24.43 19.12 -36.34
CA THR A 39 -23.83 19.76 -37.51
C THR A 39 -24.98 20.13 -38.45
N GLU A 40 -24.98 21.32 -39.06
CA GLU A 40 -26.12 21.82 -39.88
C GLU A 40 -26.52 20.86 -41.03
N GLN A 41 -25.63 19.94 -41.40
CA GLN A 41 -25.83 18.95 -42.47
C GLN A 41 -26.50 17.63 -42.03
N GLU A 42 -26.70 17.37 -40.73
CA GLU A 42 -27.23 16.09 -40.21
C GLU A 42 -28.53 16.28 -39.41
N ARG A 43 -29.49 17.07 -39.93
CA ARG A 43 -30.75 17.34 -39.22
C ARG A 43 -31.77 16.20 -39.27
N ASP A 44 -31.59 15.20 -40.12
CA ASP A 44 -32.53 14.10 -40.26
C ASP A 44 -31.94 12.77 -39.78
N GLN A 45 -32.52 12.28 -38.68
CA GLN A 45 -32.52 10.90 -38.21
C GLN A 45 -31.20 10.35 -37.68
N ILE A 46 -30.99 10.53 -36.36
CA ILE A 46 -30.53 9.56 -35.34
C ILE A 46 -29.94 10.37 -34.19
N ILE A 47 -30.56 10.33 -33.00
CA ILE A 47 -29.94 10.85 -31.78
C ILE A 47 -28.75 9.94 -31.48
N ARG A 48 -27.52 10.43 -31.72
CA ARG A 48 -26.30 9.75 -31.28
C ARG A 48 -25.98 10.23 -29.87
N GLU A 49 -26.58 9.57 -28.87
CA GLU A 49 -26.14 9.73 -27.48
C GLU A 49 -24.68 9.25 -27.37
N ARG A 50 -23.80 10.08 -26.80
CA ARG A 50 -22.42 9.69 -26.55
C ARG A 50 -22.17 9.55 -25.07
N ILE A 51 -21.63 8.39 -24.71
CA ILE A 51 -21.29 8.05 -23.33
C ILE A 51 -19.89 8.60 -23.03
N ALA A 52 -19.80 9.57 -22.12
CA ALA A 52 -18.55 10.01 -21.51
C ALA A 52 -18.37 9.33 -20.15
N ARG A 53 -17.12 8.99 -19.79
CA ARG A 53 -16.82 8.28 -18.54
C ARG A 53 -15.73 8.99 -17.76
N ASN A 54 -16.07 9.50 -16.59
CA ASN A 54 -15.10 10.11 -15.68
C ASN A 54 -14.65 9.07 -14.65
N TRP A 55 -13.35 8.83 -14.54
CA TRP A 55 -12.82 7.88 -13.57
C TRP A 55 -12.90 8.45 -12.15
N LEU A 56 -13.48 7.69 -11.21
CA LEU A 56 -13.68 8.10 -9.82
C LEU A 56 -12.68 7.45 -8.85
N GLY A 57 -12.17 6.26 -9.19
CA GLY A 57 -11.28 5.49 -8.34
C GLY A 57 -11.15 4.04 -8.78
N SER A 58 -10.25 3.31 -8.12
CA SER A 58 -9.96 1.91 -8.47
C SER A 58 -9.65 1.03 -7.27
N ILE A 59 -9.76 -0.27 -7.48
CA ILE A 59 -9.16 -1.31 -6.65
C ILE A 59 -8.19 -2.10 -7.53
N LYS A 60 -7.00 -2.38 -7.02
CA LYS A 60 -5.98 -3.21 -7.67
C LYS A 60 -5.78 -4.47 -6.84
N ILE A 61 -5.89 -5.64 -7.46
CA ILE A 61 -5.72 -6.93 -6.78
C ILE A 61 -4.71 -7.75 -7.57
N PRO A 62 -3.52 -8.04 -7.01
CA PRO A 62 -2.59 -8.98 -7.61
C PRO A 62 -3.24 -10.34 -7.83
N PHE A 63 -2.97 -10.96 -8.98
CA PHE A 63 -3.48 -12.28 -9.31
C PHE A 63 -3.04 -13.32 -8.28
N SER A 64 -1.80 -13.23 -7.77
CA SER A 64 -1.26 -14.08 -6.70
C SER A 64 -2.19 -14.13 -5.47
N ASN A 65 -2.82 -13.01 -5.10
CA ASN A 65 -3.73 -12.95 -3.95
C ASN A 65 -5.01 -13.75 -4.21
N ILE A 66 -5.53 -13.75 -5.45
CA ILE A 66 -6.70 -14.57 -5.82
C ILE A 66 -6.30 -16.05 -5.84
N TYR A 67 -5.11 -16.34 -6.37
CA TYR A 67 -4.59 -17.71 -6.51
C TYR A 67 -4.35 -18.37 -5.15
N VAL A 68 -3.60 -17.72 -4.25
CA VAL A 68 -3.25 -18.26 -2.92
C VAL A 68 -4.47 -18.39 -2.02
N ASN A 69 -5.39 -17.41 -2.03
CA ASN A 69 -6.57 -17.47 -1.18
C ASN A 69 -7.69 -18.35 -1.75
N GLY A 70 -7.66 -18.68 -3.04
CA GLY A 70 -8.68 -19.41 -3.78
C GLY A 70 -9.99 -18.65 -3.98
N ARG A 71 -10.41 -17.86 -2.97
CA ARG A 71 -11.56 -16.97 -2.97
C ARG A 71 -11.22 -15.67 -2.23
N LEU A 72 -11.69 -14.57 -2.79
CA LEU A 72 -11.66 -13.25 -2.18
C LEU A 72 -13.10 -12.81 -1.91
N GLU A 73 -13.46 -12.65 -0.64
CA GLU A 73 -14.77 -12.17 -0.24
C GLU A 73 -14.60 -11.08 0.83
N GLY A 74 -15.13 -9.90 0.58
CA GLY A 74 -15.04 -8.82 1.56
C GLY A 74 -15.47 -7.45 1.04
N THR A 75 -15.24 -6.47 1.90
CA THR A 75 -15.48 -5.05 1.62
C THR A 75 -14.14 -4.39 1.38
N TYR A 76 -13.93 -3.90 0.16
CA TYR A 76 -12.68 -3.32 -0.31
C TYR A 76 -12.77 -1.81 -0.34
N ARG A 77 -11.75 -1.12 0.17
CA ARG A 77 -11.67 0.33 0.09
C ARG A 77 -11.31 0.75 -1.33
N LEU A 78 -12.10 1.64 -1.92
CA LEU A 78 -11.76 2.24 -3.21
C LEU A 78 -10.59 3.21 -3.02
N ASN A 79 -9.55 3.06 -3.84
CA ASN A 79 -8.49 4.05 -3.95
C ASN A 79 -9.01 5.22 -4.80
N ILE A 80 -9.50 6.25 -4.10
CA ILE A 80 -10.03 7.47 -4.69
C ILE A 80 -8.95 8.55 -4.64
N PRO A 81 -8.63 9.18 -5.78
CA PRO A 81 -7.73 10.33 -5.83
C PRO A 81 -8.16 11.45 -4.90
N ASN A 82 -7.18 12.13 -4.29
CA ASN A 82 -7.44 13.32 -3.50
C ASN A 82 -6.58 14.51 -3.98
N PRO A 83 -7.20 15.55 -4.57
CA PRO A 83 -8.63 15.72 -4.86
C PRO A 83 -9.05 15.03 -6.17
N LEU A 84 -10.36 14.93 -6.36
CA LEU A 84 -11.00 14.57 -7.62
C LEU A 84 -11.66 15.82 -8.20
N LEU A 85 -11.03 16.46 -9.18
CA LEU A 85 -11.54 17.70 -9.78
C LEU A 85 -12.88 17.47 -10.47
N GLY A 86 -13.81 18.39 -10.27
CA GLY A 86 -15.18 18.30 -10.79
C GLY A 86 -16.14 17.52 -9.89
N TYR A 87 -15.66 16.94 -8.78
CA TYR A 87 -16.47 16.20 -7.83
C TYR A 87 -16.30 16.75 -6.42
N SER A 88 -17.41 17.06 -5.76
CA SER A 88 -17.44 17.39 -4.34
C SER A 88 -18.01 16.22 -3.55
N ARG A 89 -17.41 15.92 -2.39
CA ARG A 89 -18.04 15.02 -1.43
C ARG A 89 -18.97 15.84 -0.54
N ASP A 90 -20.20 15.36 -0.36
CA ASP A 90 -21.07 15.91 0.67
C ASP A 90 -20.36 15.80 2.02
N LYS A 91 -20.17 16.95 2.67
CA LYS A 91 -19.73 16.99 4.06
C LYS A 91 -20.86 16.35 4.86
N PHE A 92 -20.68 15.12 5.32
CA PHE A 92 -21.67 14.46 6.17
C PHE A 92 -22.03 15.41 7.32
N SER A 93 -23.29 15.85 7.33
CA SER A 93 -23.92 16.62 8.42
C SER A 93 -24.19 15.69 9.61
N GLY A 94 -23.14 15.05 10.11
CA GLY A 94 -23.15 14.19 11.28
C GLY A 94 -22.45 14.93 12.41
N THR A 95 -23.21 15.24 13.46
CA THR A 95 -22.81 15.65 14.82
C THR A 95 -21.31 15.71 15.10
N LYS A 96 -20.87 16.86 15.66
CA LYS A 96 -19.59 17.10 16.35
C LYS A 96 -19.15 15.92 17.23
N LEU A 97 -18.59 14.88 16.64
CA LEU A 97 -17.81 13.86 17.31
C LEU A 97 -16.40 13.95 16.74
N ASP A 98 -15.55 14.54 17.56
CA ASP A 98 -14.10 14.52 17.56
C ASP A 98 -13.37 14.96 16.28
N THR A 99 -12.70 16.09 16.45
CA THR A 99 -11.63 16.69 15.63
C THR A 99 -10.42 15.76 15.37
N THR A 100 -10.54 14.47 15.65
CA THR A 100 -9.51 13.43 15.47
C THR A 100 -9.85 12.41 14.38
N GLN A 101 -11.02 12.50 13.74
CA GLN A 101 -11.35 11.59 12.65
C GLN A 101 -10.58 11.94 11.37
N ARG A 102 -9.39 11.34 11.19
CA ARG A 102 -8.71 11.09 9.91
C ARG A 102 -9.54 10.20 8.95
N ILE A 103 -10.85 10.12 9.14
CA ILE A 103 -11.74 9.27 8.35
C ILE A 103 -12.20 10.13 7.17
N LEU A 104 -11.40 10.16 6.11
CA LEU A 104 -11.96 10.46 4.79
C LEU A 104 -13.15 9.51 4.62
N PRO A 105 -14.38 9.96 4.32
CA PRO A 105 -15.49 9.05 4.05
C PRO A 105 -15.04 8.11 2.94
N THR A 106 -14.85 6.84 3.26
CA THR A 106 -14.26 5.89 2.30
C THR A 106 -15.39 5.27 1.52
N SER A 107 -15.35 5.42 0.19
CA SER A 107 -16.22 4.64 -0.66
C SER A 107 -15.69 3.21 -0.65
N VAL A 108 -16.57 2.25 -0.44
CA VAL A 108 -16.22 0.84 -0.35
C VAL A 108 -16.98 0.05 -1.39
N LEU A 109 -16.36 -1.02 -1.86
CA LEU A 109 -16.96 -1.99 -2.77
C LEU A 109 -17.01 -3.34 -2.08
N ARG A 110 -18.21 -3.90 -1.91
CA ARG A 110 -18.35 -5.29 -1.48
C ARG A 110 -18.26 -6.19 -2.71
N MET A 111 -17.31 -7.11 -2.71
CA MET A 111 -17.06 -7.99 -3.85
C MET A 111 -16.75 -9.42 -3.42
N PHE A 112 -17.02 -10.34 -4.34
CA PHE A 112 -16.65 -11.74 -4.31
C PHE A 112 -15.94 -12.07 -5.61
N ALA A 113 -14.74 -12.65 -5.54
CA ALA A 113 -13.95 -13.09 -6.68
C ALA A 113 -13.33 -14.47 -6.40
N THR A 114 -13.31 -15.33 -7.42
CA THR A 114 -12.77 -16.70 -7.35
C THR A 114 -12.29 -17.13 -8.73
N MET A 115 -11.38 -18.10 -8.78
CA MET A 115 -10.99 -18.78 -10.02
C MET A 115 -12.01 -19.86 -10.39
N ASP A 116 -12.17 -20.11 -11.69
CA ASP A 116 -13.06 -21.14 -12.27
C ASP A 116 -12.32 -21.78 -13.48
N PRO A 117 -11.74 -22.99 -13.35
CA PRO A 117 -11.74 -23.86 -12.17
C PRO A 117 -10.83 -23.35 -11.03
N LEU A 118 -11.05 -23.86 -9.81
CA LEU A 118 -10.11 -23.64 -8.71
C LEU A 118 -8.81 -24.40 -8.99
N LEU A 119 -7.69 -23.68 -8.92
CA LEU A 119 -6.36 -24.24 -9.06
C LEU A 119 -5.87 -24.73 -7.69
N ALA A 120 -5.00 -25.75 -7.68
CA ALA A 120 -4.40 -26.23 -6.43
C ALA A 120 -3.53 -25.12 -5.83
N PRO A 121 -3.61 -24.87 -4.50
CA PRO A 121 -2.70 -23.94 -3.87
C PRO A 121 -1.26 -24.47 -3.97
N PRO A 122 -0.25 -23.59 -3.88
CA PRO A 122 1.14 -24.01 -3.78
C PRO A 122 1.36 -25.07 -2.71
N GLU A 123 2.12 -26.13 -3.01
CA GLU A 123 2.64 -26.99 -1.96
C GLU A 123 3.71 -26.22 -1.16
N SER A 124 3.49 -26.04 0.15
CA SER A 124 4.49 -25.45 1.03
C SER A 124 5.50 -26.50 1.45
N ILE A 125 6.71 -26.42 0.88
CA ILE A 125 7.84 -27.24 1.32
C ILE A 125 8.47 -26.52 2.52
N GLN A 126 7.99 -26.82 3.74
CA GLN A 126 8.71 -26.45 4.96
C GLN A 126 9.90 -27.40 5.13
N GLN A 127 11.05 -26.99 4.62
CA GLN A 127 12.33 -27.64 4.94
C GLN A 127 13.25 -26.60 5.58
N SER A 128 13.19 -26.48 6.90
CA SER A 128 14.28 -25.86 7.65
C SER A 128 15.37 -26.90 7.85
N PHE A 129 16.56 -26.65 7.29
CA PHE A 129 17.64 -27.64 7.28
C PHE A 129 18.58 -27.48 8.46
N ASP A 130 18.77 -26.25 8.97
CA ASP A 130 19.70 -25.92 10.07
C ASP A 130 19.23 -24.69 10.88
N SER A 131 19.76 -24.48 12.10
CA SER A 131 19.47 -23.28 12.91
C SER A 131 20.67 -22.90 13.78
N THR A 132 20.85 -21.59 14.00
CA THR A 132 21.84 -21.04 14.94
C THR A 132 21.26 -20.81 16.33
N GLU A 133 19.95 -21.03 16.53
CA GLU A 133 19.30 -20.88 17.83
C GLU A 133 19.63 -22.06 18.75
N SER A 134 19.44 -21.85 20.07
CA SER A 134 19.63 -22.94 21.03
C SER A 134 18.56 -24.03 20.84
N LEU A 135 18.97 -25.30 21.03
CA LEU A 135 18.05 -26.43 20.94
C LEU A 135 16.88 -26.31 21.92
N GLU A 136 17.12 -25.71 23.10
CA GLU A 136 16.08 -25.41 24.09
C GLU A 136 15.01 -24.47 23.54
N LEU A 137 15.42 -23.39 22.87
CA LEU A 137 14.49 -22.43 22.25
C LEU A 137 13.71 -23.08 21.12
N LEU A 138 14.36 -23.87 20.26
CA LEU A 138 13.71 -24.53 19.12
C LEU A 138 12.70 -25.59 19.59
N ASN A 139 13.06 -26.39 20.60
CA ASN A 139 12.14 -27.35 21.19
C ASN A 139 10.95 -26.66 21.83
N HIS A 140 11.18 -25.61 22.62
CA HIS A 140 10.10 -24.82 23.22
C HIS A 140 9.19 -24.19 22.16
N ALA A 141 9.76 -23.63 21.09
CA ALA A 141 9.01 -23.05 19.98
C ALA A 141 8.11 -24.08 19.30
N ARG A 142 8.65 -25.26 19.00
CA ARG A 142 7.88 -26.35 18.42
C ARG A 142 6.72 -26.77 19.33
N PHE A 143 6.98 -27.02 20.62
CA PHE A 143 5.91 -27.39 21.56
C PHE A 143 4.86 -26.29 21.72
N TRP A 144 5.29 -25.04 21.82
CA TRP A 144 4.41 -23.89 21.96
C TRP A 144 3.45 -23.74 20.76
N VAL A 145 3.98 -23.86 19.53
CA VAL A 145 3.17 -23.85 18.30
C VAL A 145 2.26 -25.07 18.22
N GLU A 146 2.75 -26.28 18.50
CA GLU A 146 1.95 -27.51 18.46
C GLU A 146 0.74 -27.45 19.41
N GLU A 147 0.91 -26.93 20.63
CA GLU A 147 -0.20 -26.76 21.57
C GLU A 147 -1.21 -25.71 21.14
N LEU A 148 -0.74 -24.60 20.55
CA LEU A 148 -1.61 -23.55 20.03
C LEU A 148 -2.43 -24.06 18.84
N ASN A 149 -1.80 -24.77 17.91
CA ASN A 149 -2.46 -25.36 16.74
C ASN A 149 -3.49 -26.43 17.13
N LYS A 150 -3.24 -27.21 18.18
CA LYS A 150 -4.23 -28.15 18.74
C LYS A 150 -5.49 -27.43 19.24
N LYS A 151 -5.35 -26.23 19.82
CA LYS A 151 -6.46 -25.47 20.38
C LYS A 151 -7.16 -24.58 19.36
N PHE A 152 -6.41 -24.03 18.40
CA PHE A 152 -6.90 -23.10 17.38
C PHE A 152 -6.34 -23.49 16.00
N PRO A 153 -6.89 -24.54 15.36
CA PRO A 153 -6.33 -25.10 14.13
C PRO A 153 -6.43 -24.18 12.90
N ASN A 154 -7.27 -23.14 12.96
CA ASN A 154 -7.47 -22.18 11.87
C ASN A 154 -6.56 -20.94 11.98
N ARG A 155 -5.65 -20.89 12.95
CA ARG A 155 -4.72 -19.78 13.16
C ARG A 155 -3.31 -20.25 12.87
N ASP A 156 -2.61 -19.55 11.98
CA ASP A 156 -1.25 -19.89 11.61
C ASP A 156 -0.26 -19.27 12.61
N TYR A 157 0.10 -20.05 13.65
CA TYR A 157 1.06 -19.60 14.65
C TYR A 157 2.49 -19.95 14.24
N LYS A 158 3.35 -18.92 14.23
CA LYS A 158 4.79 -19.01 14.02
C LYS A 158 5.54 -18.40 15.21
N ALA A 159 6.64 -19.04 15.59
CA ALA A 159 7.61 -18.50 16.55
C ALA A 159 8.98 -18.27 15.89
N THR A 160 9.30 -19.10 14.88
CA THR A 160 10.51 -19.04 14.07
C THR A 160 10.15 -18.94 12.60
N VAL A 161 11.01 -18.30 11.83
CA VAL A 161 10.91 -18.08 10.38
C VAL A 161 12.20 -18.53 9.70
N SER A 162 12.19 -18.75 8.39
CA SER A 162 13.39 -19.11 7.64
C SER A 162 14.14 -17.87 7.20
N ASP A 163 15.45 -17.78 7.40
CA ASP A 163 16.25 -16.73 6.75
C ASP A 163 16.57 -17.07 5.29
N ILE A 164 17.22 -16.15 4.58
CA ILE A 164 17.65 -16.35 3.18
C ILE A 164 18.58 -17.55 2.97
N ASN A 165 19.19 -18.08 4.04
CA ASN A 165 20.05 -19.26 4.00
C ASN A 165 19.29 -20.54 4.37
N GLY A 166 17.97 -20.48 4.55
CA GLY A 166 17.12 -21.59 4.97
C GLY A 166 17.25 -21.96 6.44
N ARG A 167 17.81 -21.08 7.27
CA ARG A 167 18.00 -21.32 8.71
C ARG A 167 16.78 -20.88 9.49
N ALA A 168 16.35 -21.69 10.46
CA ALA A 168 15.28 -21.28 11.37
C ALA A 168 15.79 -20.22 12.37
N VAL A 169 15.17 -19.05 12.38
CA VAL A 169 15.50 -17.90 13.22
C VAL A 169 14.28 -17.46 14.02
N PHE A 170 14.47 -17.13 15.30
CA PHE A 170 13.38 -16.66 16.16
C PHE A 170 12.92 -15.24 15.75
N ILE A 171 11.60 -15.01 15.59
CA ILE A 171 11.07 -13.75 15.02
C ILE A 171 11.62 -12.48 15.69
N PRO A 172 11.64 -12.36 17.03
CA PRO A 172 12.22 -11.20 17.72
C PRO A 172 13.70 -10.87 17.39
N ARG A 173 14.46 -11.79 16.77
CA ARG A 173 15.84 -11.54 16.33
C ARG A 173 15.92 -10.54 15.19
N PHE A 174 14.87 -10.43 14.38
CA PHE A 174 14.74 -9.44 13.31
C PHE A 174 14.36 -8.05 13.84
N LEU A 175 13.92 -7.97 15.10
CA LEU A 175 13.37 -6.75 15.69
C LEU A 175 14.42 -6.03 16.54
N HIS A 176 15.06 -5.04 15.93
CA HIS A 176 16.14 -4.28 16.53
C HIS A 176 16.09 -2.81 16.08
N PRO A 177 16.36 -1.84 16.97
CA PRO A 177 16.48 -0.44 16.55
C PRO A 177 17.56 -0.28 15.48
N LEU A 178 17.22 0.35 14.36
CA LEU A 178 18.14 0.61 13.24
C LEU A 178 18.28 2.10 12.93
N PRO A 179 19.44 2.56 12.42
CA PRO A 179 19.63 3.96 12.04
C PRO A 179 18.59 4.42 11.01
N LEU A 180 18.03 5.60 11.24
CA LEU A 180 17.06 6.20 10.33
C LEU A 180 17.76 6.70 9.05
N PRO A 181 17.05 6.74 7.91
CA PRO A 181 17.59 7.33 6.69
C PRO A 181 17.93 8.83 6.91
N PRO A 182 19.16 9.27 6.58
CA PRO A 182 19.64 10.60 6.98
C PRO A 182 19.20 11.75 6.07
N PHE A 183 18.71 11.47 4.85
CA PHE A 183 18.27 12.45 3.86
C PHE A 183 16.94 12.02 3.20
N GLY A 184 16.28 12.92 2.49
CA GLY A 184 15.00 12.64 1.78
C GLY A 184 13.76 12.49 2.68
N LEU A 185 13.93 12.28 3.98
CA LEU A 185 12.88 12.54 4.98
C LEU A 185 12.92 14.04 5.30
N THR A 186 11.79 14.75 5.22
CA THR A 186 11.85 16.21 5.34
C THR A 186 12.48 16.60 6.68
N ALA A 187 13.64 17.23 6.62
CA ALA A 187 14.27 17.88 7.75
C ALA A 187 13.40 19.09 8.15
N ALA A 188 12.32 18.81 8.86
CA ALA A 188 11.61 19.78 9.66
C ALA A 188 11.83 19.36 11.11
N ASP A 189 12.83 20.01 11.72
CA ASP A 189 12.84 20.28 13.16
C ASP A 189 13.10 19.10 14.11
N THR A 190 14.20 18.37 13.89
CA THR A 190 14.77 17.49 14.93
C THR A 190 15.16 18.25 16.22
N THR A 191 15.22 19.58 16.20
CA THR A 191 15.57 20.41 17.36
C THR A 191 14.39 21.12 18.02
N THR A 192 13.23 21.24 17.38
CA THR A 192 12.05 21.95 17.93
C THR A 192 10.78 21.11 18.02
N ALA A 193 10.68 19.98 17.31
CA ALA A 193 9.48 19.12 17.31
C ALA A 193 9.33 18.23 18.56
N ALA A 194 10.37 18.08 19.39
CA ALA A 194 10.30 17.35 20.65
C ALA A 194 9.47 18.08 21.73
N ALA A 195 9.20 19.38 21.58
CA ALA A 195 8.52 20.21 22.58
C ALA A 195 7.01 20.39 22.36
N ALA A 196 6.49 20.03 21.18
CA ALA A 196 5.06 20.03 20.90
C ALA A 196 4.65 18.58 20.57
N GLY A 197 3.81 17.97 21.40
CA GLY A 197 3.40 16.55 21.34
C GLY A 197 2.65 16.08 20.08
N GLY A 198 2.89 16.71 18.92
CA GLY A 198 2.42 16.30 17.59
C GLY A 198 3.51 16.16 16.53
N GLY A 199 4.80 16.35 16.85
CA GLY A 199 5.91 16.20 15.90
C GLY A 199 6.28 14.75 15.55
N GLY A 200 6.06 13.83 16.49
CA GLY A 200 6.43 12.42 16.36
C GLY A 200 5.62 11.65 15.32
N ASP A 201 4.34 12.01 15.14
CA ASP A 201 3.46 11.30 14.22
C ASP A 201 3.81 11.60 12.76
N ASN A 202 4.29 12.81 12.45
CA ASN A 202 4.71 13.17 11.09
C ASN A 202 5.96 12.39 10.65
N GLN A 203 6.93 12.19 11.54
CA GLN A 203 8.12 11.39 11.22
C GLN A 203 7.76 9.90 11.01
N MET A 204 6.83 9.38 11.80
CA MET A 204 6.33 8.01 11.60
C MET A 204 5.62 7.84 10.26
N GLN A 205 4.80 8.82 9.85
CA GLN A 205 4.17 8.83 8.52
C GLN A 205 5.18 8.87 7.40
N GLN A 206 6.25 9.64 7.54
CA GLN A 206 7.32 9.71 6.54
C GLN A 206 8.05 8.38 6.39
N LEU A 207 8.33 7.70 7.50
CA LEU A 207 8.96 6.39 7.49
C LEU A 207 8.02 5.32 6.92
N ALA A 208 6.75 5.32 7.31
CA ALA A 208 5.74 4.43 6.74
C ALA A 208 5.59 4.65 5.24
N ARG A 209 5.62 5.91 4.79
CA ARG A 209 5.61 6.28 3.38
C ARG A 209 6.87 5.84 2.65
N PHE A 210 8.04 6.04 3.23
CA PHE A 210 9.31 5.60 2.64
C PHE A 210 9.33 4.08 2.41
N VAL A 211 8.96 3.31 3.44
CA VAL A 211 8.93 1.85 3.37
C VAL A 211 7.90 1.37 2.35
N SER A 212 6.69 1.96 2.30
CA SER A 212 5.64 1.54 1.36
C SER A 212 5.91 1.87 -0.11
N LEU A 213 6.97 2.65 -0.40
CA LEU A 213 7.41 2.92 -1.75
C LEU A 213 8.37 1.85 -2.29
N ILE A 214 8.87 0.95 -1.44
CA ILE A 214 9.65 -0.20 -1.88
C ILE A 214 8.68 -1.16 -2.60
N PRO A 215 9.03 -1.65 -3.81
CA PRO A 215 8.17 -2.55 -4.56
C PRO A 215 7.85 -3.86 -3.83
N PHE A 216 6.58 -4.25 -3.83
CA PHE A 216 6.14 -5.57 -3.36
C PHE A 216 6.50 -6.66 -4.36
N LEU A 217 7.19 -7.69 -3.88
CA LEU A 217 7.54 -8.89 -4.64
C LEU A 217 7.42 -10.10 -3.73
N ALA A 218 6.43 -10.96 -4.00
CA ALA A 218 6.19 -12.15 -3.21
C ALA A 218 7.36 -13.16 -3.31
N ASP A 219 7.66 -13.81 -2.20
CA ASP A 219 8.71 -14.84 -2.11
C ASP A 219 8.63 -15.92 -3.18
N THR A 220 7.42 -16.41 -3.48
CA THR A 220 7.23 -17.46 -4.51
C THR A 220 7.77 -17.09 -5.89
N VAL A 221 7.90 -15.79 -6.17
CA VAL A 221 8.48 -15.27 -7.41
C VAL A 221 10.01 -15.24 -7.35
N THR A 222 10.57 -14.91 -6.17
CA THR A 222 12.01 -14.76 -5.94
C THR A 222 12.69 -16.11 -5.64
N PHE A 223 12.02 -16.97 -4.88
CA PHE A 223 12.49 -18.26 -4.38
C PHE A 223 11.49 -19.38 -4.72
N PRO A 224 11.45 -19.86 -5.98
CA PRO A 224 10.53 -20.90 -6.39
C PRO A 224 10.70 -22.18 -5.56
N GLY A 225 9.64 -22.61 -4.86
CA GLY A 225 9.63 -23.82 -4.04
C GLY A 225 10.05 -23.64 -2.56
N LEU A 226 10.50 -22.44 -2.16
CA LEU A 226 10.65 -22.06 -0.76
C LEU A 226 9.44 -21.23 -0.31
N CYS A 227 9.09 -21.34 0.97
CA CYS A 227 7.94 -20.65 1.55
C CYS A 227 8.42 -19.75 2.69
N ASP A 228 8.08 -18.46 2.65
CA ASP A 228 8.15 -17.50 3.75
C ASP A 228 9.58 -17.34 4.31
N ILE A 229 10.42 -16.68 3.53
CA ILE A 229 11.80 -16.31 3.82
C ILE A 229 11.82 -14.87 4.32
N TRP A 230 12.42 -14.66 5.48
CA TRP A 230 12.59 -13.33 6.05
C TRP A 230 13.98 -12.80 5.74
N GLU A 231 14.04 -11.64 5.08
CA GLU A 231 15.28 -10.89 4.89
C GLU A 231 15.57 -9.94 6.07
N THR A 232 16.85 -9.68 6.33
CA THR A 232 17.24 -8.57 7.21
C THR A 232 16.96 -7.23 6.54
N SER A 233 16.86 -6.15 7.34
CA SER A 233 16.58 -4.81 6.83
C SER A 233 17.66 -4.29 5.86
N ASP A 234 18.93 -4.69 6.03
CA ASP A 234 20.01 -4.34 5.09
C ASP A 234 19.89 -5.11 3.77
N GLN A 235 19.56 -6.41 3.83
CA GLN A 235 19.31 -7.22 2.63
C GLN A 235 18.13 -6.66 1.84
N PHE A 236 17.01 -6.39 2.51
CA PHE A 236 15.83 -5.81 1.89
C PHE A 236 16.12 -4.46 1.21
N LEU A 237 16.88 -3.57 1.86
CA LEU A 237 17.30 -2.29 1.27
C LEU A 237 18.32 -2.43 0.13
N ARG A 238 19.00 -3.58 -0.02
CA ARG A 238 19.88 -3.87 -1.17
C ARG A 238 19.11 -4.50 -2.32
N THR A 239 18.18 -5.41 -2.02
CA THR A 239 17.34 -6.09 -3.01
C THR A 239 16.31 -5.14 -3.62
N MET A 240 15.86 -4.13 -2.85
CA MET A 240 14.89 -3.11 -3.29
C MET A 240 13.54 -3.70 -3.70
N SER A 241 13.20 -4.86 -3.12
CA SER A 241 11.91 -5.53 -3.26
C SER A 241 11.77 -6.60 -2.18
N GLY A 242 10.53 -6.86 -1.73
CA GLY A 242 10.19 -7.85 -0.70
C GLY A 242 8.69 -7.87 -0.49
N ASP A 243 8.17 -8.64 0.46
CA ASP A 243 6.72 -8.71 0.73
C ASP A 243 6.36 -8.16 2.12
N ASP A 244 5.24 -8.59 2.70
CA ASP A 244 4.65 -7.90 3.87
C ASP A 244 5.61 -7.94 5.08
N GLU A 245 6.38 -9.02 5.21
CA GLU A 245 7.30 -9.35 6.28
C GLU A 245 8.49 -8.38 6.34
N GLU A 246 9.27 -8.22 5.25
CA GLU A 246 10.42 -7.31 5.22
C GLU A 246 10.01 -5.86 5.45
N HIS A 247 8.89 -5.44 4.84
CA HIS A 247 8.37 -4.10 5.02
C HIS A 247 7.97 -3.86 6.48
N ALA A 248 7.30 -4.83 7.12
CA ALA A 248 6.91 -4.73 8.52
C ALA A 248 8.13 -4.69 9.45
N VAL A 249 9.13 -5.55 9.20
CA VAL A 249 10.39 -5.58 9.96
C VAL A 249 11.14 -4.25 9.87
N LEU A 250 11.34 -3.72 8.66
CA LEU A 250 12.04 -2.46 8.45
C LEU A 250 11.33 -1.29 9.15
N LEU A 251 10.01 -1.18 8.95
CA LEU A 251 9.21 -0.10 9.54
C LEU A 251 9.19 -0.19 11.08
N ASN A 252 9.00 -1.39 11.63
CA ASN A 252 9.02 -1.61 13.08
C ASN A 252 10.40 -1.25 13.67
N ASN A 253 11.49 -1.61 13.00
CA ASN A 253 12.85 -1.28 13.44
C ASN A 253 13.11 0.23 13.49
N TYR A 254 12.57 1.00 12.53
CA TYR A 254 12.61 2.46 12.62
C TYR A 254 11.77 3.02 13.78
N PHE A 255 10.59 2.46 14.02
CA PHE A 255 9.75 2.89 15.14
C PHE A 255 10.39 2.58 16.50
N LEU A 256 11.12 1.46 16.61
CA LEU A 256 11.93 1.15 17.79
C LEU A 256 13.02 2.22 18.01
N THR A 257 13.69 2.70 16.96
CA THR A 257 14.66 3.81 17.06
C THR A 257 14.02 5.12 17.50
N LEU A 258 12.75 5.35 17.12
CA LEU A 258 11.95 6.48 17.61
C LEU A 258 11.40 6.29 19.04
N ASN A 259 11.81 5.22 19.75
CA ASN A 259 11.33 4.86 21.08
C ASN A 259 9.80 4.70 21.13
N ARG A 260 9.19 4.18 20.06
CA ARG A 260 7.76 3.90 20.01
C ARG A 260 7.49 2.47 20.47
N ASN A 261 6.45 2.32 21.28
CA ASN A 261 5.94 1.00 21.65
C ASN A 261 5.28 0.37 20.42
N SER A 262 6.02 -0.53 19.77
CA SER A 262 5.70 -1.09 18.46
C SER A 262 5.79 -2.61 18.46
N TRP A 263 4.93 -3.22 17.66
CA TRP A 263 4.89 -4.66 17.43
C TRP A 263 4.69 -4.94 15.94
N ILE A 264 5.24 -6.04 15.47
CA ILE A 264 4.74 -6.69 14.26
C ILE A 264 3.51 -7.51 14.65
N ALA A 265 2.44 -7.37 13.88
CA ALA A 265 1.25 -8.21 13.96
C ALA A 265 1.18 -9.12 12.73
N ILE A 266 1.11 -10.43 12.99
CA ILE A 266 0.95 -11.45 11.93
C ILE A 266 -0.50 -11.92 11.95
N GLY A 267 -1.11 -11.94 10.77
CA GLY A 267 -2.51 -12.28 10.64
C GLY A 267 -2.96 -12.38 9.19
N VAL A 268 -4.20 -11.95 8.94
CA VAL A 268 -4.82 -12.03 7.62
C VAL A 268 -5.46 -10.69 7.27
N SER A 269 -5.19 -10.22 6.05
CA SER A 269 -5.81 -9.08 5.38
C SER A 269 -6.95 -9.52 4.48
N ILE A 270 -7.92 -8.63 4.26
CA ILE A 270 -8.93 -8.78 3.20
C ILE A 270 -8.29 -8.69 1.80
N TYR A 271 -7.15 -8.00 1.67
CA TYR A 271 -6.51 -7.71 0.38
C TYR A 271 -5.52 -8.78 -0.07
N SER A 272 -4.64 -9.22 0.82
CA SER A 272 -3.52 -10.13 0.50
C SER A 272 -3.69 -11.55 1.00
N GLY A 273 -4.57 -11.79 1.98
CA GLY A 273 -4.57 -13.08 2.70
C GLY A 273 -3.59 -13.00 3.88
N PRO A 274 -2.76 -14.03 4.13
CA PRO A 274 -1.70 -13.94 5.14
C PRO A 274 -0.81 -12.72 4.91
N CYS A 275 -0.50 -11.97 5.97
CA CYS A 275 0.29 -10.74 5.88
C CYS A 275 0.78 -10.26 7.25
N CYS A 276 1.75 -9.34 7.22
CA CYS A 276 2.30 -8.66 8.38
C CYS A 276 1.92 -7.16 8.42
N PHE A 277 1.70 -6.65 9.62
CA PHE A 277 1.42 -5.22 9.88
C PHE A 277 2.30 -4.70 11.02
N VAL A 278 2.46 -3.38 11.10
CA VAL A 278 3.10 -2.75 12.26
C VAL A 278 2.05 -2.08 13.13
N LEU A 279 2.00 -2.42 14.41
CA LEU A 279 1.13 -1.80 15.39
C LEU A 279 1.95 -0.87 16.29
N THR A 280 1.39 0.28 16.63
CA THR A 280 1.95 1.19 17.63
C THR A 280 0.88 1.56 18.65
N LYS A 281 1.25 1.65 19.92
CA LYS A 281 0.31 2.02 20.98
C LYS A 281 0.87 3.14 21.83
N ASN A 282 0.20 4.27 21.83
CA ASN A 282 0.51 5.37 22.73
C ASN A 282 -0.03 5.08 24.14
N ASP A 283 0.58 5.68 25.16
CA ASP A 283 0.14 5.52 26.55
C ASP A 283 -1.31 6.01 26.73
N GLY A 284 -2.13 5.20 27.40
CA GLY A 284 -3.57 5.48 27.57
C GLY A 284 -4.44 5.19 26.35
N GLN A 285 -3.87 4.87 25.18
CA GLN A 285 -4.64 4.48 23.99
C GLN A 285 -5.16 3.05 24.15
N ARG A 286 -6.48 2.85 24.04
CA ARG A 286 -7.11 1.53 24.18
C ARG A 286 -6.80 0.61 23.00
N TYR A 287 -6.97 1.12 21.79
CA TYR A 287 -6.76 0.38 20.54
C TYR A 287 -5.49 0.89 19.86
N PRO A 288 -4.55 0.02 19.49
CA PRO A 288 -3.35 0.44 18.79
C PRO A 288 -3.67 1.05 17.42
N THR A 289 -2.77 1.90 16.96
CA THR A 289 -2.72 2.35 15.58
C THR A 289 -2.03 1.28 14.75
N CYS A 290 -2.68 0.85 13.68
CA CYS A 290 -2.13 -0.05 12.68
C CYS A 290 -1.56 0.74 11.52
N TRP A 291 -0.36 0.38 11.10
CA TRP A 291 0.34 0.92 9.94
C TRP A 291 0.35 -0.14 8.85
N SER A 292 -0.27 0.19 7.72
CA SER A 292 -0.28 -0.65 6.54
C SER A 292 1.05 -0.49 5.81
N VAL A 293 1.76 -1.60 5.64
CA VAL A 293 3.05 -1.65 4.94
C VAL A 293 2.90 -1.44 3.43
N ALA A 294 1.74 -1.79 2.86
CA ALA A 294 1.48 -1.74 1.43
C ALA A 294 1.17 -0.32 0.89
N ASP A 295 0.57 0.55 1.71
CA ASP A 295 0.20 1.91 1.29
C ASP A 295 0.73 3.02 2.21
N GLY A 296 1.44 2.65 3.28
CA GLY A 296 2.05 3.58 4.23
C GLY A 296 1.04 4.39 5.04
N ARG A 297 -0.23 3.95 5.12
CA ARG A 297 -1.29 4.64 5.86
C ARG A 297 -1.48 4.05 7.24
N ASP A 298 -1.86 4.91 8.18
CA ASP A 298 -2.29 4.53 9.51
C ASP A 298 -3.82 4.47 9.63
N ALA A 299 -4.30 3.57 10.47
CA ALA A 299 -5.70 3.50 10.91
C ALA A 299 -5.77 2.89 12.30
N LEU A 300 -6.78 3.23 13.10
CA LEU A 300 -6.99 2.54 14.37
C LEU A 300 -7.45 1.10 14.10
N THR A 301 -7.08 0.15 14.96
CA THR A 301 -7.56 -1.23 14.81
C THR A 301 -9.05 -1.40 15.05
N ILE A 302 -9.71 -0.44 15.70
CA ILE A 302 -11.17 -0.42 15.87
C ILE A 302 -11.90 0.07 14.61
N ASP A 303 -11.22 0.78 13.72
CA ASP A 303 -11.85 1.34 12.52
C ASP A 303 -12.41 0.20 11.67
N THR A 304 -13.71 0.23 11.35
CA THR A 304 -14.36 -0.90 10.66
C THR A 304 -13.94 -1.05 9.19
N TRP A 305 -13.13 -0.12 8.68
CA TRP A 305 -12.57 -0.08 7.33
C TRP A 305 -11.09 -0.42 7.33
N ASN A 306 -10.56 -0.86 8.47
CA ASN A 306 -9.21 -1.40 8.57
C ASN A 306 -9.12 -2.69 7.73
N PRO A 307 -8.11 -2.84 6.86
CA PRO A 307 -7.99 -4.01 6.00
C PRO A 307 -7.66 -5.31 6.74
N ILE A 308 -7.23 -5.22 8.00
CA ILE A 308 -6.96 -6.38 8.82
C ILE A 308 -8.26 -7.14 9.11
N ARG A 309 -8.32 -8.39 8.68
CA ARG A 309 -9.41 -9.31 9.00
C ARG A 309 -9.19 -9.98 10.36
N SER A 310 -7.98 -10.50 10.59
CA SER A 310 -7.65 -11.23 11.81
C SER A 310 -6.21 -11.01 12.25
N ILE A 311 -5.92 -11.04 13.55
CA ILE A 311 -4.56 -11.02 14.14
C ILE A 311 -4.37 -12.25 15.01
N TYR A 312 -3.30 -13.00 14.72
CA TYR A 312 -2.97 -14.24 15.43
C TYR A 312 -1.78 -14.06 16.38
N LEU A 313 -0.80 -13.26 15.98
CA LEU A 313 0.45 -13.09 16.72
C LEU A 313 0.84 -11.62 16.80
N LEU A 314 1.43 -11.25 17.94
CA LEU A 314 2.17 -10.01 18.11
C LEU A 314 3.61 -10.36 18.47
N ALA A 315 4.57 -9.67 17.87
CA ALA A 315 5.99 -9.81 18.20
C ALA A 315 6.62 -8.44 18.38
N ASN A 316 7.43 -8.29 19.43
CA ASN A 316 8.35 -7.16 19.55
C ASN A 316 9.77 -7.69 19.84
N ARG A 317 10.71 -6.79 20.11
CA ARG A 317 12.09 -7.13 20.48
C ARG A 317 12.19 -8.03 21.72
N GLU A 318 11.19 -8.03 22.58
CA GLU A 318 11.23 -8.72 23.87
C GLU A 318 10.60 -10.11 23.84
N ASN A 319 9.49 -10.27 23.13
CA ASN A 319 8.72 -11.50 23.17
C ASN A 319 7.82 -11.67 21.94
N VAL A 320 7.22 -12.85 21.86
CA VAL A 320 6.12 -13.18 20.94
C VAL A 320 4.90 -13.53 21.78
N TRP A 321 3.73 -13.07 21.37
CA TRP A 321 2.45 -13.33 22.02
C TRP A 321 1.45 -13.90 21.02
N ALA A 322 0.95 -15.10 21.31
CA ALA A 322 -0.15 -15.71 20.57
C ALA A 322 -1.49 -15.24 21.11
N ASN A 323 -2.37 -14.78 20.22
CA ASN A 323 -3.75 -14.48 20.55
C ASN A 323 -4.49 -15.79 20.86
N ILE A 324 -4.93 -15.96 22.10
CA ILE A 324 -5.72 -17.12 22.56
C ILE A 324 -7.17 -16.73 22.92
N GLN A 325 -7.59 -15.52 22.55
CA GLN A 325 -8.97 -15.07 22.68
C GLN A 325 -9.88 -15.84 21.71
N GLU A 326 -11.19 -15.87 21.99
CA GLU A 326 -12.19 -16.42 21.08
C GLU A 326 -12.24 -15.61 19.77
N GLN A 327 -12.09 -14.29 19.86
CA GLN A 327 -12.10 -13.38 18.72
C GLN A 327 -10.67 -13.15 18.21
N ASP A 328 -10.49 -13.14 16.90
CA ASP A 328 -9.25 -12.71 16.22
C ASP A 328 -9.43 -11.44 15.39
N ILE A 329 -10.64 -10.87 15.37
CA ILE A 329 -10.93 -9.61 14.67
C ILE A 329 -10.43 -8.43 15.52
N PRO A 330 -9.57 -7.53 14.99
CA PRO A 330 -8.94 -6.46 15.76
C PRO A 330 -9.92 -5.60 16.58
N SER A 331 -11.08 -5.22 16.01
CA SER A 331 -12.08 -4.39 16.69
C SER A 331 -12.75 -5.05 17.90
N ARG A 332 -12.63 -6.38 18.03
CA ARG A 332 -13.21 -7.19 19.11
C ARG A 332 -12.15 -7.84 20.00
N MET A 333 -10.89 -7.54 19.77
CA MET A 333 -9.77 -8.05 20.54
C MET A 333 -9.38 -7.08 21.66
N ASN A 334 -8.82 -7.65 22.71
CA ASN A 334 -8.04 -6.92 23.68
C ASN A 334 -6.55 -6.95 23.27
N PHE A 335 -5.88 -5.80 23.25
CA PHE A 335 -4.47 -5.63 22.89
C PHE A 335 -3.55 -5.46 24.11
N ASP A 336 -4.01 -5.81 25.30
CA ASP A 336 -3.17 -5.84 26.50
C ASP A 336 -2.41 -7.17 26.60
N VAL A 337 -1.18 -7.18 26.09
CA VAL A 337 -0.30 -8.37 26.07
C VAL A 337 0.06 -8.91 27.45
N ASN A 338 -0.15 -8.13 28.53
CA ASN A 338 0.09 -8.57 29.90
C ASN A 338 -1.02 -9.49 30.43
N LYS A 339 -2.19 -9.50 29.79
CA LYS A 339 -3.28 -10.40 30.18
C LYS A 339 -3.07 -11.78 29.57
N THR A 340 -2.45 -12.65 30.36
CA THR A 340 -2.12 -14.04 29.97
C THR A 340 -3.32 -14.93 29.62
N LYS A 341 -4.55 -14.50 29.95
CA LYS A 341 -5.80 -15.15 29.51
C LYS A 341 -6.15 -14.85 28.04
N ASP A 342 -5.70 -13.72 27.53
CA ASP A 342 -5.97 -13.23 26.18
C ASP A 342 -4.76 -13.47 25.26
N TRP A 343 -3.55 -13.29 25.80
CA TRP A 343 -2.28 -13.42 25.08
C TRP A 343 -1.37 -14.42 25.77
N ARG A 344 -1.04 -15.51 25.07
CA ARG A 344 -0.06 -16.49 25.55
C ARG A 344 1.34 -16.01 25.15
N PRO A 345 2.23 -15.64 26.08
CA PRO A 345 3.59 -15.26 25.73
C PRO A 345 4.43 -16.50 25.40
N PHE A 346 5.47 -16.31 24.57
CA PHE A 346 6.47 -17.32 24.27
C PHE A 346 7.42 -17.50 25.45
N PHE A 347 8.07 -16.41 25.88
CA PHE A 347 8.81 -16.36 27.13
C PHE A 347 7.86 -16.11 28.30
N SER A 348 7.89 -16.99 29.28
CA SER A 348 7.01 -16.97 30.45
C SER A 348 7.82 -17.23 31.71
N HIS A 349 7.18 -17.28 32.88
CA HIS A 349 7.87 -17.70 34.11
C HIS A 349 8.45 -19.12 34.04
N SER A 350 7.86 -20.01 33.22
CA SER A 350 8.37 -21.39 33.05
C SER A 350 9.49 -21.49 32.02
N PHE A 351 9.59 -20.51 31.11
CA PHE A 351 10.66 -20.40 30.12
C PHE A 351 11.13 -18.93 30.06
N PRO A 352 11.97 -18.50 31.02
CA PRO A 352 12.40 -17.11 31.13
C PRO A 352 13.35 -16.72 29.99
N ARG A 353 13.28 -15.46 29.56
CA ARG A 353 14.15 -14.91 28.50
C ARG A 353 15.63 -14.92 28.87
N ASP A 354 15.96 -14.68 30.14
CA ASP A 354 17.34 -14.50 30.61
C ASP A 354 18.25 -15.72 30.41
N ASN A 355 17.65 -16.89 30.23
CA ASN A 355 18.38 -18.15 29.99
C ASN A 355 18.83 -18.30 28.53
N ILE A 356 18.37 -17.43 27.63
CA ILE A 356 18.65 -17.51 26.19
C ILE A 356 19.58 -16.38 25.76
N PRO A 357 20.72 -16.68 25.11
CA PRO A 357 21.60 -15.67 24.54
C PRO A 357 20.85 -14.72 23.61
N TRP A 358 21.06 -13.41 23.79
CA TRP A 358 20.41 -12.40 22.98
C TRP A 358 21.32 -11.80 21.91
N THR A 359 21.09 -12.17 20.66
CA THR A 359 21.74 -11.58 19.48
C THR A 359 20.68 -11.18 18.46
N SER A 360 20.87 -10.04 17.80
CA SER A 360 20.06 -9.65 16.64
C SER A 360 20.65 -10.27 15.38
N VAL A 361 19.82 -10.59 14.38
CA VAL A 361 20.31 -10.88 13.01
C VAL A 361 20.47 -9.61 12.19
N GLN A 362 19.86 -8.51 12.64
CA GLN A 362 20.03 -7.21 11.99
C GLN A 362 21.46 -6.69 12.15
N PRO A 363 22.02 -6.02 11.14
CA PRO A 363 23.29 -5.31 11.29
C PRO A 363 23.15 -4.12 12.24
N ASN A 364 24.28 -3.61 12.73
CA ASN A 364 24.30 -2.43 13.60
C ASN A 364 24.07 -1.13 12.81
N ASP A 365 24.49 -1.10 11.54
CA ASP A 365 24.44 0.06 10.67
C ASP A 365 23.73 -0.28 9.35
N LEU A 366 23.02 0.69 8.79
CA LEU A 366 22.38 0.60 7.47
C LEU A 366 23.05 1.58 6.50
N HIS A 367 23.27 1.13 5.27
CA HIS A 367 23.81 1.98 4.21
C HIS A 367 22.68 2.61 3.41
N TYR A 368 22.70 3.94 3.30
CA TYR A 368 21.78 4.71 2.48
C TYR A 368 22.54 5.51 1.43
N GLU A 369 22.04 5.46 0.19
CA GLU A 369 22.56 6.21 -0.95
C GLU A 369 21.67 7.39 -1.28
N GLU A 370 22.27 8.56 -1.48
CA GLU A 370 21.54 9.77 -1.84
C GLU A 370 21.08 9.72 -3.30
N THR A 371 19.79 9.96 -3.50
CA THR A 371 19.18 9.98 -4.82
C THR A 371 19.50 11.28 -5.53
N ARG A 372 20.13 11.18 -6.70
CA ARG A 372 20.60 12.32 -7.47
C ARG A 372 19.45 13.08 -8.11
N VAL A 373 19.37 14.38 -7.82
CA VAL A 373 18.30 15.25 -8.31
C VAL A 373 18.33 15.39 -9.84
N GLU A 374 19.50 15.32 -10.47
CA GLU A 374 19.63 15.40 -11.93
C GLU A 374 18.97 14.21 -12.63
N ASP A 375 19.18 13.00 -12.10
CA ASP A 375 18.65 11.76 -12.65
C ASP A 375 17.12 11.72 -12.50
N VAL A 376 16.60 12.18 -11.36
CA VAL A 376 15.15 12.34 -11.12
C VAL A 376 14.54 13.32 -12.11
N ASN A 377 15.17 14.47 -12.36
CA ASN A 377 14.68 15.45 -13.33
C ASN A 377 14.74 14.94 -14.77
N ALA A 378 15.73 14.11 -15.12
CA ALA A 378 15.78 13.42 -16.40
C ALA A 378 14.62 12.43 -16.55
N LEU A 379 14.36 11.63 -15.51
CA LEU A 379 13.27 10.66 -15.48
C LEU A 379 11.88 11.34 -15.54
N ILE A 380 11.69 12.46 -14.84
CA ILE A 380 10.45 13.27 -14.94
C ILE A 380 10.20 13.67 -16.39
N ARG A 381 11.21 14.21 -17.10
CA ARG A 381 11.09 14.59 -18.51
C ARG A 381 10.77 13.41 -19.41
N GLN A 382 11.45 12.29 -19.19
CA GLN A 382 11.22 11.06 -19.96
C GLN A 382 9.79 10.54 -19.80
N ILE A 383 9.25 10.50 -18.56
CA ILE A 383 7.87 10.06 -18.31
C ILE A 383 6.88 11.07 -18.89
N ASP A 384 7.12 12.37 -18.76
CA ASP A 384 6.29 13.43 -19.36
C ASP A 384 6.20 13.19 -20.88
N ASP A 385 7.33 13.08 -21.59
CA ASP A 385 7.39 12.88 -23.04
C ASP A 385 6.67 11.60 -23.49
N ILE A 386 6.93 10.47 -22.82
CA ILE A 386 6.31 9.16 -23.15
C ILE A 386 4.80 9.22 -22.95
N LEU A 387 4.32 9.84 -21.86
CA LEU A 387 2.88 9.96 -21.64
C LEU A 387 2.22 10.87 -22.69
N HIS A 388 2.86 11.98 -23.10
CA HIS A 388 2.32 12.81 -24.18
C HIS A 388 2.24 12.06 -25.52
N GLU A 389 3.25 11.24 -25.83
CA GLU A 389 3.25 10.36 -27.00
C GLU A 389 2.14 9.31 -26.91
N LYS A 390 2.02 8.60 -25.79
CA LYS A 390 0.99 7.58 -25.59
C LYS A 390 -0.42 8.14 -25.65
N PHE A 391 -0.66 9.35 -25.15
CA PHE A 391 -1.97 10.00 -25.30
C PHE A 391 -2.33 10.26 -26.77
N ARG A 392 -1.34 10.60 -27.60
CA ARG A 392 -1.55 10.77 -29.05
C ARG A 392 -1.86 9.43 -29.70
N ASP A 393 -1.11 8.38 -29.35
CA ASP A 393 -1.33 7.03 -29.88
C ASP A 393 -2.71 6.49 -29.49
N TRP A 394 -3.09 6.54 -28.21
CA TRP A 394 -4.35 6.00 -27.72
C TRP A 394 -5.60 6.71 -28.26
N ARG A 395 -5.43 7.92 -28.82
CA ARG A 395 -6.53 8.73 -29.35
C ARG A 395 -6.71 8.61 -30.85
N GLU A 396 -5.97 7.75 -31.56
CA GLU A 396 -5.96 7.46 -33.03
C GLU A 396 -6.85 8.33 -33.96
N ALA A 397 -8.16 8.39 -33.72
CA ALA A 397 -9.14 9.17 -34.50
C ALA A 397 -9.33 10.66 -34.11
N ASN A 398 -8.87 11.10 -32.94
CA ASN A 398 -9.13 12.44 -32.38
C ASN A 398 -7.83 13.22 -32.14
N VAL A 399 -7.84 14.51 -32.44
CA VAL A 399 -6.72 15.40 -32.11
C VAL A 399 -6.57 15.53 -30.60
N THR A 400 -5.32 15.44 -30.12
CA THR A 400 -4.96 15.68 -28.73
C THR A 400 -4.46 17.10 -28.57
N ARG A 401 -5.23 17.94 -27.88
CA ARG A 401 -4.89 19.35 -27.59
C ARG A 401 -4.44 19.46 -26.14
N TRP A 402 -3.35 20.18 -25.90
CA TRP A 402 -2.81 20.41 -24.56
C TRP A 402 -3.07 21.85 -24.12
N HIS A 403 -3.49 22.04 -22.86
CA HIS A 403 -3.71 23.36 -22.26
C HIS A 403 -2.50 23.78 -21.41
N SER A 404 -1.57 24.55 -21.98
CA SER A 404 -0.30 24.91 -21.34
C SER A 404 -0.43 25.63 -19.99
N THR A 405 -1.38 26.58 -19.85
CA THR A 405 -1.56 27.31 -18.57
C THR A 405 -2.03 26.39 -17.45
N CYS A 406 -3.07 25.56 -17.70
CA CYS A 406 -3.54 24.57 -16.74
C CYS A 406 -2.43 23.57 -16.40
N GLN A 407 -1.65 23.13 -17.39
CA GLN A 407 -0.51 22.24 -17.20
C GLN A 407 0.55 22.82 -16.25
N ASN A 408 0.93 24.08 -16.42
CA ASN A 408 1.85 24.76 -15.52
C ASN A 408 1.32 24.82 -14.09
N ARG A 409 0.02 25.11 -13.93
CA ARG A 409 -0.62 25.16 -12.61
C ARG A 409 -0.68 23.77 -11.95
N LEU A 410 -0.95 22.72 -12.72
CA LEU A 410 -0.88 21.34 -12.24
C LEU A 410 0.54 20.96 -11.80
N ARG A 411 1.59 21.43 -12.52
CA ARG A 411 3.00 21.21 -12.14
C ARG A 411 3.36 21.86 -10.80
N GLU A 412 2.71 22.95 -10.42
CA GLU A 412 2.87 23.55 -9.09
C GLU A 412 2.13 22.75 -8.02
N ILE A 413 0.87 22.36 -8.29
CA ILE A 413 0.04 21.59 -7.35
C ILE A 413 0.65 20.23 -7.04
N VAL A 414 1.17 19.52 -8.05
CA VAL A 414 1.67 18.15 -7.89
C VAL A 414 2.92 18.07 -7.01
N LYS A 415 3.70 19.15 -6.88
CA LYS A 415 4.89 19.23 -6.01
C LYS A 415 4.53 19.17 -4.53
N ASP A 416 3.37 19.72 -4.16
CA ASP A 416 2.92 19.76 -2.77
C ASP A 416 2.28 18.43 -2.34
N LYS A 417 1.96 17.54 -3.30
CA LYS A 417 1.15 16.33 -3.06
C LYS A 417 1.79 15.33 -2.13
N GLU A 418 3.10 15.13 -2.21
CA GLU A 418 3.79 14.19 -1.32
C GLU A 418 3.71 14.69 0.13
N MET A 419 3.90 15.99 0.35
CA MET A 419 3.79 16.59 1.68
C MET A 419 2.35 16.57 2.22
N GLU A 420 1.35 16.79 1.36
CA GLU A 420 -0.05 16.65 1.72
C GLU A 420 -0.39 15.20 2.13
N PHE A 421 0.13 14.22 1.41
CA PHE A 421 -0.02 12.79 1.72
C PHE A 421 0.53 12.47 3.10
N ILE A 422 1.78 12.88 3.38
CA ILE A 422 2.45 12.64 4.66
C ILE A 422 1.68 13.29 5.83
N LYS A 423 1.20 14.52 5.65
CA LYS A 423 0.46 15.25 6.69
C LYS A 423 -0.98 14.77 6.86
N GLY A 424 -1.49 13.93 5.95
CA GLY A 424 -2.90 13.56 5.89
C GLY A 424 -3.83 14.76 5.67
N SER A 425 -3.32 15.84 5.08
CA SER A 425 -4.10 17.06 4.84
C SER A 425 -4.97 16.91 3.60
N ILE A 426 -6.24 17.33 3.69
CA ILE A 426 -7.10 17.50 2.53
C ILE A 426 -6.56 18.71 1.78
N GLY A 427 -6.26 18.59 0.48
CA GLY A 427 -5.70 19.67 -0.33
C GLY A 427 -6.65 20.87 -0.43
N THR A 428 -6.63 21.74 0.57
CA THR A 428 -7.55 22.87 0.75
C THR A 428 -7.29 24.02 -0.20
N ASP A 429 -6.13 24.03 -0.86
CA ASP A 429 -5.68 25.14 -1.72
C ASP A 429 -5.73 24.81 -3.22
N ILE A 430 -6.43 23.74 -3.62
CA ILE A 430 -6.46 23.33 -5.03
C ILE A 430 -7.54 24.08 -5.80
N GLU A 431 -8.69 24.30 -5.16
CA GLU A 431 -9.77 25.09 -5.74
C GLU A 431 -9.31 26.53 -5.98
N SER A 432 -8.66 27.16 -5.00
CA SER A 432 -8.04 28.49 -5.10
C SER A 432 -6.99 28.57 -6.21
N LYS A 433 -6.14 27.54 -6.35
CA LYS A 433 -5.13 27.48 -7.40
C LYS A 433 -5.73 27.34 -8.82
N LEU A 434 -6.95 26.83 -8.96
CA LEU A 434 -7.59 26.59 -10.27
C LEU A 434 -8.78 27.52 -10.57
N VAL A 435 -9.06 28.53 -9.73
CA VAL A 435 -10.20 29.46 -9.90
C VAL A 435 -10.26 30.13 -11.27
N GLU A 436 -9.10 30.50 -11.83
CA GLU A 436 -9.02 31.21 -13.12
C GLU A 436 -9.63 30.43 -14.28
N PHE A 437 -9.63 29.10 -14.20
CA PHE A 437 -10.19 28.22 -15.23
C PHE A 437 -11.67 27.90 -14.97
N GLN A 438 -12.11 27.92 -13.71
CA GLN A 438 -13.48 27.57 -13.34
C GLN A 438 -14.53 28.49 -13.96
N GLY A 439 -14.17 29.74 -14.30
CA GLY A 439 -15.08 30.67 -14.98
C GLY A 439 -15.35 30.32 -16.44
N THR A 440 -14.40 29.71 -17.13
CA THR A 440 -14.43 29.52 -18.60
C THR A 440 -14.56 28.06 -19.02
N HIS A 441 -14.08 27.13 -18.19
CA HIS A 441 -14.05 25.70 -18.49
C HIS A 441 -14.60 24.90 -17.29
N ASN A 442 -15.21 23.76 -17.58
CA ASN A 442 -15.35 22.67 -16.62
C ASN A 442 -14.05 21.88 -16.64
N ILE A 443 -13.45 21.71 -15.46
CA ILE A 443 -12.23 20.90 -15.28
C ILE A 443 -12.62 19.65 -14.53
N THR A 444 -12.27 18.50 -15.08
CA THR A 444 -12.28 17.25 -14.33
C THR A 444 -10.92 16.57 -14.45
N GLY A 445 -10.52 15.85 -13.42
CA GLY A 445 -9.16 15.34 -13.32
C GLY A 445 -8.84 14.80 -11.94
N PHE A 446 -7.66 14.22 -11.82
CA PHE A 446 -7.24 13.51 -10.62
C PHE A 446 -5.72 13.41 -10.54
N SER A 447 -5.22 13.15 -9.33
CA SER A 447 -3.85 12.71 -9.10
C SER A 447 -3.76 11.20 -8.96
N LEU A 448 -2.80 10.60 -9.66
CA LEU A 448 -2.35 9.24 -9.43
C LEU A 448 -1.05 9.29 -8.62
N GLN A 449 -0.94 8.34 -7.71
CA GLN A 449 0.26 8.10 -6.93
C GLN A 449 0.63 6.62 -7.04
N MET A 450 1.92 6.34 -7.21
CA MET A 450 2.46 4.98 -7.20
C MET A 450 3.95 4.99 -6.86
N PRO A 451 4.50 3.90 -6.32
CA PRO A 451 5.94 3.68 -6.30
C PRO A 451 6.47 3.56 -7.74
N TYR A 452 7.69 4.05 -7.98
CA TYR A 452 8.36 3.80 -9.25
C TYR A 452 8.82 2.34 -9.34
N THR A 453 8.44 1.66 -10.42
CA THR A 453 8.95 0.31 -10.76
C THR A 453 9.48 0.31 -12.19
N THR A 454 8.59 0.57 -13.15
CA THR A 454 8.93 0.74 -14.56
C THR A 454 8.10 1.86 -15.17
N ILE A 455 8.59 2.45 -16.26
CA ILE A 455 7.81 3.41 -17.05
C ILE A 455 6.54 2.75 -17.62
N GLN A 456 6.60 1.46 -17.97
CA GLN A 456 5.44 0.74 -18.49
C GLN A 456 4.33 0.63 -17.43
N ALA A 457 4.66 0.33 -16.17
CA ALA A 457 3.69 0.28 -15.08
C ALA A 457 2.98 1.63 -14.85
N ILE A 458 3.69 2.74 -15.06
CA ILE A 458 3.12 4.10 -15.06
C ILE A 458 2.15 4.27 -16.22
N VAL A 459 2.58 3.94 -17.44
CA VAL A 459 1.77 4.03 -18.66
C VAL A 459 0.50 3.19 -18.53
N ASP A 460 0.59 1.97 -18.02
CA ASP A 460 -0.55 1.06 -17.81
C ASP A 460 -1.50 1.60 -16.74
N SER A 461 -0.96 2.15 -15.65
CA SER A 461 -1.78 2.78 -14.61
C SER A 461 -2.55 3.98 -15.16
N VAL A 462 -1.92 4.83 -15.96
CA VAL A 462 -2.60 5.97 -16.62
C VAL A 462 -3.62 5.47 -17.64
N HIS A 463 -3.28 4.47 -18.45
CA HIS A 463 -4.16 3.88 -19.45
C HIS A 463 -5.43 3.29 -18.82
N SER A 464 -5.31 2.62 -17.67
CA SER A 464 -6.45 2.01 -16.97
C SER A 464 -7.54 3.01 -16.57
N THR A 465 -7.20 4.29 -16.43
CA THR A 465 -8.15 5.36 -16.08
C THR A 465 -9.05 5.77 -17.23
N ASN A 466 -8.77 5.32 -18.47
CA ASN A 466 -9.53 5.67 -19.68
C ASN A 466 -9.74 7.18 -19.92
N ILE A 467 -9.02 8.08 -19.26
CA ILE A 467 -9.21 9.54 -19.39
C ILE A 467 -8.97 10.02 -20.84
N PHE A 468 -8.15 9.32 -21.61
CA PHE A 468 -7.93 9.64 -23.02
C PHE A 468 -9.14 9.35 -23.92
N LYS A 469 -10.09 8.49 -23.49
CA LYS A 469 -11.27 8.07 -24.29
C LYS A 469 -12.34 9.14 -24.39
N HIS A 470 -12.19 10.29 -23.70
CA HIS A 470 -13.15 11.38 -23.85
C HIS A 470 -13.25 11.87 -25.29
N ALA A 471 -14.50 12.09 -25.68
CA ALA A 471 -14.97 11.81 -27.01
C ALA A 471 -15.06 13.07 -27.90
N THR A 472 -15.03 14.26 -27.31
CA THR A 472 -15.28 15.52 -28.01
C THR A 472 -13.97 16.15 -28.49
N ASN A 473 -14.01 16.72 -29.70
CA ASN A 473 -12.87 17.43 -30.30
C ASN A 473 -12.55 18.77 -29.62
N ASP A 474 -13.44 19.24 -28.75
CA ASP A 474 -13.29 20.48 -27.98
C ASP A 474 -12.63 20.30 -26.61
N ILE A 475 -12.17 19.08 -26.29
CA ILE A 475 -11.43 18.81 -25.07
C ILE A 475 -9.97 19.24 -25.22
N GLN A 476 -9.46 19.85 -24.16
CA GLN A 476 -8.04 20.05 -23.95
C GLN A 476 -7.58 19.25 -22.72
N PHE A 477 -6.39 18.66 -22.79
CA PHE A 477 -5.79 17.91 -21.69
C PHE A 477 -4.72 18.73 -20.99
N ALA A 478 -4.48 18.43 -19.72
CA ALA A 478 -3.36 18.93 -18.96
C ALA A 478 -2.73 17.77 -18.17
N LEU A 479 -1.41 17.62 -18.26
CA LEU A 479 -0.64 16.54 -17.64
C LEU A 479 0.58 17.11 -16.92
N ALA A 480 0.74 16.77 -15.65
CA ALA A 480 1.91 17.12 -14.87
C ALA A 480 2.49 15.90 -14.16
N VAL A 481 3.79 15.69 -14.32
CA VAL A 481 4.54 14.63 -13.64
C VAL A 481 5.44 15.25 -12.58
N HIS A 482 5.47 14.65 -11.40
CA HIS A 482 6.45 14.95 -10.36
C HIS A 482 6.92 13.66 -9.69
N ILE A 483 8.20 13.62 -9.37
CA ILE A 483 8.81 12.53 -8.63
C ILE A 483 9.43 13.12 -7.37
N HIS A 484 9.03 12.58 -6.22
CA HIS A 484 9.66 12.90 -4.95
C HIS A 484 10.73 11.85 -4.63
N PRO A 485 12.01 12.24 -4.51
CA PRO A 485 13.09 11.31 -4.25
C PRO A 485 13.23 10.98 -2.76
N TYR A 486 13.36 9.69 -2.46
CA TYR A 486 13.78 9.16 -1.18
C TYR A 486 15.17 8.50 -1.31
N PRO A 487 15.85 8.16 -0.20
CA PRO A 487 17.09 7.39 -0.23
C PRO A 487 17.01 6.10 -1.07
N ASN A 488 18.16 5.62 -1.53
CA ASN A 488 18.34 4.38 -2.31
C ASN A 488 17.59 4.38 -3.65
N ASN A 489 17.41 5.54 -4.28
CA ASN A 489 16.62 5.67 -5.52
C ASN A 489 15.17 5.16 -5.38
N ILE A 490 14.61 5.22 -4.17
CA ILE A 490 13.19 5.00 -3.93
C ILE A 490 12.45 6.26 -4.35
N LEU A 491 11.43 6.12 -5.21
CA LEU A 491 10.79 7.27 -5.85
C LEU A 491 9.27 7.20 -5.70
N ALA A 492 8.68 8.26 -5.15
CA ALA A 492 7.23 8.46 -5.20
C ALA A 492 6.84 9.19 -6.48
N VAL A 493 6.11 8.52 -7.36
CA VAL A 493 5.65 9.09 -8.63
C VAL A 493 4.26 9.66 -8.45
N TRP A 494 4.11 10.94 -8.80
CA TRP A 494 2.85 11.65 -8.85
C TRP A 494 2.54 12.10 -10.28
N ILE A 495 1.34 11.78 -10.74
CA ILE A 495 0.87 12.17 -12.06
C ILE A 495 -0.47 12.85 -11.89
N TYR A 496 -0.54 14.12 -12.26
CA TYR A 496 -1.80 14.86 -12.29
C TYR A 496 -2.30 14.94 -13.72
N ILE A 497 -3.51 14.43 -13.96
CA ILE A 497 -4.15 14.47 -15.27
C ILE A 497 -5.49 15.15 -15.15
N ALA A 498 -5.76 16.09 -16.04
CA ALA A 498 -7.06 16.73 -16.16
C ALA A 498 -7.46 16.87 -17.63
N HIS A 499 -8.77 16.95 -17.85
CA HIS A 499 -9.34 17.41 -19.10
C HIS A 499 -10.24 18.61 -18.85
N LEU A 500 -10.25 19.53 -19.81
CA LEU A 500 -10.99 20.77 -19.79
C LEU A 500 -11.99 20.77 -20.94
N THR A 501 -13.24 21.08 -20.62
CA THR A 501 -14.31 21.33 -21.61
C THR A 501 -14.80 22.75 -21.43
N LYS A 502 -14.93 23.51 -22.52
CA LYS A 502 -15.50 24.87 -22.46
C LYS A 502 -16.92 24.83 -21.91
N LYS A 503 -17.24 25.77 -21.01
CA LYS A 503 -18.62 25.99 -20.59
C LYS A 503 -19.41 26.61 -21.75
N SER A 504 -20.57 26.05 -22.03
CA SER A 504 -21.53 26.54 -23.04
C SER A 504 -22.19 27.83 -22.59
#